data_AF-A0AAV2PV53-F1
#
_entry.id   AF-A0AAV2PV53-F1
#
_cell.length_a   1.000
_cell.length_b   1.000
_cell.length_c   1.000
_cell.angle_alpha   90.00
_cell.angle_beta   90.00
_cell.angle_gamma   90.00
#
_symmetry.space_group_name_H-M   'P 1'
#
loop_
_entity.id
_entity.type
_entity.pdbx_description
1 polymer ?
#
loop_
_entity_poly.entity_id
_entity_poly.type
_entity_poly.pdbx_seq_one_letter_code
_entity_poly.pdbx_strand_id
1 'polypeptide(L)'
;MWRRRMYKVVQQQQHAVVMLCCGGLTLAYCMLGLSVPVTEEEHSTSHSYQTKGNSCRVPPLHDADEFFALLETPQVVCKNLQLVGGGYYGWRDGGEGGKLACMDPGLTIGGEKCLVLSFGIGADWTFDDAMDDIGCKVYSMDPTLFLPDHNRTDNIQFLDLGVGKERGYQNITINKQVVKAKVDTYQGILHRLGILNSTIDYMKLDIEGAELDFLDDAITRWPHLLHNIKQIGIEIHTSKLKGKSKKSAWQKILKFWTYFHQLQCEKFQLVWSVANDVSSNLYQLNGQQRSGCYEILLINQRFLSGS
;
A
#
# COMPACT_ATOMS: atom_id res chain seq x y z
N MET A 1 -19.51 62.12 19.83
CA MET A 1 -20.88 61.63 19.55
C MET A 1 -20.82 60.11 19.54
N TRP A 2 -21.42 59.47 20.56
CA TRP A 2 -21.93 58.08 20.69
C TRP A 2 -21.31 56.92 19.88
N ARG A 3 -21.08 55.69 20.39
CA ARG A 3 -20.96 55.03 21.71
C ARG A 3 -20.51 53.58 21.41
N ARG A 4 -19.77 52.99 22.35
CA ARG A 4 -19.31 51.58 22.41
C ARG A 4 -20.45 50.54 22.29
N ARG A 5 -20.13 49.35 21.75
CA ARG A 5 -20.49 48.05 22.36
C ARG A 5 -19.35 47.04 22.21
N MET A 6 -18.66 46.82 23.32
CA MET A 6 -17.90 45.60 23.60
C MET A 6 -18.89 44.52 24.01
N TYR A 7 -18.69 43.27 23.57
CA TYR A 7 -19.27 42.10 24.23
C TYR A 7 -18.17 41.31 24.95
N LYS A 8 -18.44 41.07 26.23
CA LYS A 8 -17.59 40.41 27.21
C LYS A 8 -17.50 38.90 26.96
N VAL A 9 -16.30 38.38 27.20
CA VAL A 9 -16.02 37.00 27.56
C VAL A 9 -16.84 36.63 28.80
N VAL A 10 -17.58 35.52 28.73
CA VAL A 10 -18.15 34.85 29.91
C VAL A 10 -17.61 33.43 29.93
N GLN A 11 -16.75 33.21 30.91
CA GLN A 11 -16.26 31.93 31.38
C GLN A 11 -17.37 31.31 32.22
N GLN A 12 -17.84 30.10 31.89
CA GLN A 12 -18.78 29.37 32.74
C GLN A 12 -18.16 28.04 33.14
N GLN A 13 -17.66 28.05 34.39
CA GLN A 13 -17.45 26.87 35.20
C GLN A 13 -18.80 26.18 35.46
N GLN A 14 -18.82 24.85 35.43
CA GLN A 14 -19.74 24.07 36.27
C GLN A 14 -18.93 23.14 37.15
N HIS A 15 -19.13 23.31 38.45
CA HIS A 15 -18.54 22.53 39.52
C HIS A 15 -19.40 21.30 39.86
N ALA A 16 -18.68 20.24 40.21
CA ALA A 16 -18.96 19.10 41.08
C ALA A 16 -20.32 18.93 41.77
N VAL A 17 -20.75 17.66 41.84
CA VAL A 17 -21.28 17.07 43.07
C VAL A 17 -20.52 15.77 43.36
N VAL A 18 -19.68 15.85 44.38
CA VAL A 18 -19.17 14.72 45.17
C VAL A 18 -20.20 14.48 46.27
N MET A 19 -20.62 13.23 46.47
CA MET A 19 -21.30 12.81 47.70
C MET A 19 -20.39 11.81 48.43
N LEU A 20 -20.03 12.16 49.67
CA LEU A 20 -19.25 11.36 50.60
C LEU A 20 -20.01 10.10 51.05
N CYS A 21 -19.28 9.03 51.37
CA CYS A 21 -19.40 8.44 52.70
C CYS A 21 -18.10 7.76 53.16
N CYS A 22 -17.80 7.99 54.44
CA CYS A 22 -16.57 7.68 55.18
C CYS A 22 -16.32 6.19 55.44
N GLY A 23 -15.06 5.85 55.70
CA GLY A 23 -14.72 4.61 56.40
C GLY A 23 -13.22 4.28 56.51
N GLY A 24 -12.47 5.06 57.30
CA GLY A 24 -11.45 4.56 58.24
C GLY A 24 -10.11 3.94 57.76
N LEU A 25 -9.05 4.38 58.44
CA LEU A 25 -7.81 3.68 58.79
C LEU A 25 -6.64 3.59 57.78
N THR A 26 -5.62 4.41 58.10
CA THR A 26 -4.17 4.10 58.17
C THR A 26 -3.49 3.35 57.02
N LEU A 27 -2.58 4.02 56.31
CA LEU A 27 -1.12 3.80 56.40
C LEU A 27 -0.39 4.67 55.39
N ALA A 28 0.65 5.36 55.86
CA ALA A 28 1.62 6.04 55.02
C ALA A 28 2.37 5.02 54.16
N TYR A 29 2.43 5.23 52.86
CA TYR A 29 3.53 4.74 52.02
C TYR A 29 3.93 5.81 51.03
N CYS A 30 5.15 6.30 51.21
CA CYS A 30 5.91 7.05 50.24
C CYS A 30 6.15 6.10 49.05
N MET A 31 5.60 6.42 47.88
CA MET A 31 5.94 5.74 46.63
C MET A 31 6.43 6.80 45.65
N LEU A 32 7.76 6.88 45.55
CA LEU A 32 8.46 7.37 44.38
C LEU A 32 8.00 6.52 43.19
N GLY A 33 6.97 6.99 42.48
CA GLY A 33 6.54 6.44 41.21
C GLY A 33 7.53 6.85 40.14
N LEU A 34 8.58 6.04 39.98
CA LEU A 34 9.44 6.00 38.81
C LEU A 34 8.55 6.05 37.56
N SER A 35 8.85 7.01 36.67
CA SER A 35 8.35 7.01 35.31
C SER A 35 8.79 5.70 34.65
N VAL A 36 7.86 4.74 34.55
CA VAL A 36 8.07 3.53 33.76
C VAL A 36 8.19 3.99 32.31
N PRO A 37 9.35 3.82 31.64
CA PRO A 37 9.44 4.09 30.22
C PRO A 37 8.51 3.10 29.50
N VAL A 38 7.68 3.62 28.60
CA VAL A 38 6.82 2.81 27.73
C VAL A 38 7.72 2.03 26.77
N THR A 39 8.08 0.81 27.17
CA THR A 39 8.68 -0.21 26.31
C THR A 39 7.66 -1.33 26.10
N GLU A 40 6.55 -1.01 25.43
CA GLU A 40 5.75 -2.05 24.79
C GLU A 40 6.22 -2.16 23.34
N GLU A 41 7.12 -3.12 23.10
CA GLU A 41 7.25 -3.71 21.78
C GLU A 41 6.00 -4.58 21.56
N GLU A 42 5.09 -4.15 20.68
CA GLU A 42 3.89 -4.90 20.33
C GLU A 42 4.30 -6.11 19.45
N HIS A 43 4.70 -7.22 20.07
CA HIS A 43 5.04 -8.46 19.35
C HIS A 43 3.78 -9.11 18.75
N SER A 44 3.86 -9.58 17.51
CA SER A 44 2.76 -10.33 16.89
C SER A 44 2.88 -11.83 17.17
N THR A 45 1.74 -12.51 17.30
CA THR A 45 1.72 -13.97 17.44
C THR A 45 1.60 -14.65 16.08
N SER A 46 2.05 -15.90 15.98
CA SER A 46 1.91 -16.69 14.75
C SER A 46 0.45 -17.00 14.47
N HIS A 47 -0.01 -16.82 13.24
CA HIS A 47 -1.37 -17.20 12.84
C HIS A 47 -1.33 -18.03 11.55
N SER A 48 -2.15 -19.07 11.49
CA SER A 48 -2.35 -19.85 10.26
C SER A 48 -3.42 -19.19 9.41
N TYR A 49 -3.08 -18.83 8.18
CA TYR A 49 -4.06 -18.41 7.18
C TYR A 49 -4.50 -19.62 6.37
N GLN A 50 -5.80 -19.90 6.34
CA GLN A 50 -6.36 -21.02 5.59
C GLN A 50 -6.74 -20.53 4.19
N THR A 51 -6.00 -20.95 3.17
CA THR A 51 -6.48 -20.89 1.78
C THR A 51 -7.28 -22.17 1.51
N LYS A 52 -8.28 -22.12 0.64
CA LYS A 52 -9.00 -23.34 0.21
C LYS A 52 -8.00 -24.35 -0.36
N GLY A 53 -7.59 -25.32 0.45
CA GLY A 53 -6.75 -26.45 0.05
C GLY A 53 -5.32 -26.48 0.60
N ASN A 54 -4.79 -25.41 1.21
CA ASN A 54 -3.46 -25.40 1.84
C ASN A 54 -3.40 -24.42 3.04
N SER A 55 -2.73 -24.80 4.13
CA SER A 55 -2.44 -23.86 5.22
C SER A 55 -1.20 -23.02 4.86
N CYS A 56 -1.41 -21.71 4.73
CA CYS A 56 -0.33 -20.74 4.57
C CYS A 56 0.11 -20.32 5.99
N ARG A 57 1.36 -20.62 6.33
CA ARG A 57 1.91 -20.24 7.63
C ARG A 57 2.54 -18.85 7.52
N VAL A 58 1.96 -17.88 8.22
CA VAL A 58 2.59 -16.56 8.40
C VAL A 58 3.43 -16.61 9.68
N PRO A 59 4.76 -16.42 9.59
CA PRO A 59 5.60 -16.34 10.78
C PRO A 59 5.21 -15.12 11.64
N PRO A 60 5.38 -15.18 12.97
CA PRO A 60 5.23 -14.00 13.80
C PRO A 60 6.31 -12.97 13.41
N LEU A 61 5.92 -11.70 13.38
CA LEU A 61 6.81 -10.55 13.33
C LEU A 61 7.13 -10.11 14.76
N HIS A 62 8.41 -10.13 15.13
CA HIS A 62 8.89 -9.71 16.45
C HIS A 62 9.39 -8.27 16.44
N ASP A 63 10.06 -7.88 15.36
CA ASP A 63 10.66 -6.56 15.23
C ASP A 63 10.48 -5.98 13.82
N ALA A 64 10.71 -4.67 13.67
CA ALA A 64 10.54 -3.99 12.39
C ALA A 64 11.66 -4.28 11.38
N ASP A 65 12.86 -4.59 11.84
CA ASP A 65 13.99 -4.97 10.98
C ASP A 65 13.73 -6.32 10.29
N GLU A 66 13.00 -7.27 10.89
CA GLU A 66 12.52 -8.48 10.21
C GLU A 66 11.67 -8.12 8.97
N PHE A 67 10.77 -7.15 9.11
CA PHE A 67 9.96 -6.65 8.00
C PHE A 67 10.82 -5.97 6.92
N PHE A 68 11.76 -5.11 7.30
CA PHE A 68 12.65 -4.48 6.32
C PHE A 68 13.58 -5.49 5.66
N ALA A 69 14.05 -6.50 6.37
CA ALA A 69 14.84 -7.59 5.80
C ALA A 69 14.05 -8.36 4.73
N LEU A 70 12.74 -8.59 4.95
CA LEU A 70 11.86 -9.17 3.94
C LEU A 70 11.76 -8.28 2.69
N LEU A 71 11.65 -6.95 2.85
CA LEU A 71 11.56 -6.01 1.73
C LEU A 71 12.88 -5.82 1.00
N GLU A 72 14.00 -5.85 1.68
CA GLU A 72 15.31 -5.47 1.14
C GLU A 72 16.11 -6.68 0.62
N THR A 73 15.58 -7.90 0.78
CA THR A 73 16.22 -9.13 0.33
C THR A 73 15.42 -9.80 -0.79
N PRO A 74 15.81 -9.63 -2.06
CA PRO A 74 15.23 -10.38 -3.18
C PRO A 74 15.24 -11.89 -2.90
N GLN A 75 14.10 -12.53 -3.15
CA GLN A 75 13.88 -13.95 -2.91
C GLN A 75 14.25 -14.79 -4.13
N VAL A 76 14.09 -14.20 -5.31
CA VAL A 76 14.44 -14.80 -6.59
C VAL A 76 15.10 -13.76 -7.49
N VAL A 77 15.87 -14.22 -8.47
CA VAL A 77 16.60 -13.35 -9.40
C VAL A 77 15.83 -13.28 -10.71
N CYS A 78 15.55 -12.05 -11.17
CA CYS A 78 15.17 -11.79 -12.55
C CYS A 78 16.44 -11.50 -13.37
N LYS A 79 16.69 -12.23 -14.46
CA LYS A 79 17.90 -12.07 -15.27
C LYS A 79 17.80 -10.88 -16.24
N ASN A 80 16.59 -10.58 -16.71
CA ASN A 80 16.30 -9.50 -17.63
C ASN A 80 15.33 -8.50 -16.97
N LEU A 81 15.87 -7.64 -16.11
CA LEU A 81 15.10 -6.59 -15.44
C LEU A 81 15.16 -5.30 -16.27
N GLN A 82 14.00 -4.74 -16.60
CA GLN A 82 13.90 -3.55 -17.44
C GLN A 82 13.08 -2.46 -16.75
N LEU A 83 13.55 -1.22 -16.84
CA LEU A 83 12.79 -0.07 -16.38
C LEU A 83 11.79 0.34 -17.46
N VAL A 84 10.51 0.47 -17.07
CA VAL A 84 9.42 0.88 -17.95
C VAL A 84 8.83 2.19 -17.42
N GLY A 85 8.67 3.18 -18.30
CA GLY A 85 8.27 4.53 -17.91
C GLY A 85 9.33 5.26 -17.08
N GLY A 86 8.89 6.35 -16.45
CA GLY A 86 9.75 7.29 -15.73
C GLY A 86 10.53 8.22 -16.65
N GLY A 87 11.41 9.03 -16.07
CA GLY A 87 12.39 9.81 -16.83
C GLY A 87 12.19 11.33 -16.89
N TYR A 88 11.23 11.90 -16.16
CA TYR A 88 11.39 13.30 -15.75
C TYR A 88 12.42 13.33 -14.60
N TYR A 89 13.63 13.83 -14.86
CA TYR A 89 14.74 14.09 -13.90
C TYR A 89 15.80 13.00 -13.61
N GLY A 90 16.08 12.06 -14.51
CA GLY A 90 17.37 11.35 -14.49
C GLY A 90 17.66 10.43 -13.28
N TRP A 91 16.61 9.99 -12.59
CA TRP A 91 16.69 8.97 -11.53
C TRP A 91 17.02 7.61 -12.16
N ARG A 92 17.98 6.87 -11.57
CA ARG A 92 18.44 5.56 -12.09
C ARG A 92 17.40 4.44 -11.89
N ASP A 93 16.36 4.78 -11.15
CA ASP A 93 15.26 3.98 -10.64
C ASP A 93 13.98 4.22 -11.46
N GLY A 94 13.98 5.20 -12.38
CA GLY A 94 12.81 5.69 -13.11
C GLY A 94 12.24 7.01 -12.60
N GLY A 95 12.44 7.34 -11.32
CA GLY A 95 11.82 8.51 -10.69
C GLY A 95 10.33 8.29 -10.43
N GLU A 96 9.59 9.35 -10.10
CA GLU A 96 8.12 9.29 -10.04
C GLU A 96 7.60 8.69 -11.36
N GLY A 97 6.72 7.68 -11.28
CA GLY A 97 6.05 7.07 -12.44
C GLY A 97 6.70 5.84 -13.07
N GLY A 98 8.02 5.65 -12.96
CA GLY A 98 8.72 4.48 -13.55
C GLY A 98 8.59 3.20 -12.71
N LYS A 99 8.46 2.04 -13.35
CA LYS A 99 8.42 0.73 -12.66
C LYS A 99 9.32 -0.29 -13.35
N LEU A 100 9.96 -1.15 -12.57
CA LEU A 100 10.75 -2.26 -13.12
C LEU A 100 9.85 -3.43 -13.51
N ALA A 101 10.17 -4.07 -14.62
CA ALA A 101 9.50 -5.26 -15.14
C ALA A 101 10.50 -6.38 -15.34
N CYS A 102 10.10 -7.61 -14.98
CA CYS A 102 10.89 -8.79 -15.29
C CYS A 102 10.52 -9.34 -16.66
N MET A 103 11.53 -9.47 -17.52
CA MET A 103 11.39 -9.89 -18.91
C MET A 103 12.02 -11.27 -19.15
N ASP A 104 12.12 -12.08 -18.09
CA ASP A 104 12.54 -13.48 -18.17
C ASP A 104 11.47 -14.32 -18.92
N PRO A 105 11.85 -15.46 -19.53
CA PRO A 105 10.92 -16.30 -20.28
C PRO A 105 9.68 -16.70 -19.47
N GLY A 106 8.51 -16.40 -20.03
CA GLY A 106 7.20 -16.61 -19.41
C GLY A 106 6.66 -15.39 -18.65
N LEU A 107 7.51 -14.44 -18.28
CA LEU A 107 7.15 -13.15 -17.68
C LEU A 107 7.22 -11.97 -18.66
N THR A 108 7.79 -12.19 -19.85
CA THR A 108 7.87 -11.19 -20.92
C THR A 108 6.56 -10.46 -21.14
N ILE A 109 6.61 -9.13 -21.11
CA ILE A 109 5.52 -8.22 -21.48
C ILE A 109 5.68 -7.85 -22.95
N GLY A 110 4.58 -7.80 -23.70
CA GLY A 110 4.57 -7.35 -25.09
C GLY A 110 3.81 -8.29 -26.04
N GLY A 111 3.53 -7.79 -27.23
CA GLY A 111 2.80 -8.50 -28.29
C GLY A 111 1.28 -8.30 -28.24
N GLU A 112 0.57 -8.77 -29.27
CA GLU A 112 -0.85 -8.45 -29.55
C GLU A 112 -1.87 -8.85 -28.45
N LYS A 113 -1.43 -9.51 -27.38
CA LYS A 113 -2.29 -9.98 -26.28
C LYS A 113 -1.87 -9.46 -24.91
N CYS A 114 -0.86 -8.59 -24.82
CA CYS A 114 -0.44 -8.15 -23.49
C CYS A 114 -1.48 -7.23 -22.85
N LEU A 115 -1.74 -7.46 -21.58
CA LEU A 115 -2.76 -6.78 -20.79
C LEU A 115 -2.15 -6.18 -19.53
N VAL A 116 -2.33 -4.88 -19.34
CA VAL A 116 -1.80 -4.13 -18.20
C VAL A 116 -2.93 -3.47 -17.43
N LEU A 117 -2.90 -3.60 -16.11
CA LEU A 117 -3.71 -2.80 -15.20
C LEU A 117 -2.80 -1.80 -14.48
N SER A 118 -3.08 -0.52 -14.62
CA SER A 118 -2.31 0.57 -14.01
C SER A 118 -3.20 1.35 -13.06
N PHE A 119 -2.93 1.26 -11.77
CA PHE A 119 -3.68 1.96 -10.73
C PHE A 119 -2.83 3.07 -10.11
N GLY A 120 -3.40 4.28 -10.07
CA GLY A 120 -2.76 5.48 -9.56
C GLY A 120 -1.69 5.98 -10.53
N ILE A 121 -2.12 6.91 -11.36
CA ILE A 121 -1.33 7.47 -12.45
C ILE A 121 -0.57 8.69 -11.92
N GLY A 122 -1.15 9.44 -10.98
CA GLY A 122 -0.46 10.57 -10.34
C GLY A 122 -0.08 11.70 -11.31
N ALA A 123 -0.77 11.75 -12.45
CA ALA A 123 -0.50 12.58 -13.63
C ALA A 123 0.78 12.21 -14.42
N ASP A 124 1.49 11.14 -14.04
CA ASP A 124 2.58 10.57 -14.80
C ASP A 124 2.09 9.38 -15.65
N TRP A 125 1.99 9.62 -16.95
CA TRP A 125 1.55 8.65 -17.94
C TRP A 125 2.70 7.85 -18.58
N THR A 126 3.96 8.12 -18.23
CA THR A 126 5.12 7.56 -18.93
C THR A 126 5.16 6.04 -18.91
N PHE A 127 4.74 5.42 -17.80
CA PHE A 127 4.63 3.95 -17.71
C PHE A 127 3.55 3.41 -18.64
N ASP A 128 2.35 4.00 -18.57
CA ASP A 128 1.18 3.60 -19.35
C ASP A 128 1.44 3.75 -20.86
N ASP A 129 2.05 4.86 -21.26
CA ASP A 129 2.47 5.15 -22.64
C ASP A 129 3.56 4.16 -23.11
N ALA A 130 4.55 3.85 -22.26
CA ALA A 130 5.58 2.87 -22.60
C ALA A 130 5.03 1.44 -22.78
N MET A 131 3.96 1.09 -22.06
CA MET A 131 3.25 -0.19 -22.23
C MET A 131 2.42 -0.22 -23.52
N ASP A 132 1.83 0.91 -23.91
CA ASP A 132 1.18 1.06 -25.22
C ASP A 132 2.17 0.93 -26.38
N ASP A 133 3.34 1.56 -26.27
CA ASP A 133 4.40 1.51 -27.29
C ASP A 133 4.88 0.09 -27.62
N ILE A 134 4.79 -0.85 -26.67
CA ILE A 134 5.12 -2.28 -26.87
C ILE A 134 3.90 -3.14 -27.23
N GLY A 135 2.76 -2.50 -27.48
CA GLY A 135 1.54 -3.09 -28.03
C GLY A 135 0.52 -3.60 -27.00
N CYS A 136 0.60 -3.18 -25.73
CA CYS A 136 -0.30 -3.68 -24.69
C CYS A 136 -1.62 -2.94 -24.64
N LYS A 137 -2.70 -3.70 -24.38
CA LYS A 137 -3.94 -3.10 -23.90
C LYS A 137 -3.74 -2.66 -22.45
N VAL A 138 -3.92 -1.37 -22.19
CA VAL A 138 -3.74 -0.79 -20.86
C VAL A 138 -5.08 -0.28 -20.34
N TYR A 139 -5.44 -0.68 -19.13
CA TYR A 139 -6.50 -0.05 -18.36
C TYR A 139 -5.86 0.79 -17.27
N SER A 140 -5.95 2.11 -17.41
CA SER A 140 -5.40 3.08 -16.47
C SER A 140 -6.51 3.61 -15.57
N MET A 141 -6.31 3.58 -14.26
CA MET A 141 -7.35 3.81 -13.26
C MET A 141 -6.84 4.75 -12.19
N ASP A 142 -7.42 5.95 -12.13
CA ASP A 142 -7.05 6.95 -11.13
C ASP A 142 -8.22 7.89 -10.85
N PRO A 143 -8.87 7.79 -9.68
CA PRO A 143 -10.00 8.64 -9.33
C PRO A 143 -9.57 10.04 -8.84
N THR A 144 -8.27 10.36 -8.91
CA THR A 144 -7.68 11.60 -8.41
C THR A 144 -7.29 12.59 -9.51
N LEU A 145 -7.36 12.19 -10.78
CA LEU A 145 -7.06 13.06 -11.92
C LEU A 145 -8.20 14.01 -12.29
N PHE A 146 -9.41 13.78 -11.78
CA PHE A 146 -10.62 14.54 -12.12
C PHE A 146 -10.90 14.59 -13.64
N LEU A 147 -10.52 13.53 -14.35
CA LEU A 147 -10.82 13.32 -15.76
C LEU A 147 -11.98 12.32 -15.88
N PRO A 148 -12.88 12.47 -16.87
CA PRO A 148 -13.88 11.44 -17.14
C PRO A 148 -13.25 10.20 -17.78
N ASP A 149 -13.96 9.05 -17.75
CA ASP A 149 -13.61 7.87 -18.55
C ASP A 149 -13.37 8.28 -20.02
N HIS A 150 -12.21 7.93 -20.58
CA HIS A 150 -11.85 8.23 -21.97
C HIS A 150 -10.81 7.27 -22.51
N ASN A 151 -10.68 7.21 -23.83
CA ASN A 151 -9.52 6.58 -24.47
C ASN A 151 -8.42 7.62 -24.55
N ARG A 152 -7.27 7.34 -23.92
CA ARG A 152 -6.07 8.17 -24.07
C ARG A 152 -5.40 7.90 -25.42
N THR A 153 -5.36 6.63 -25.80
CA THR A 153 -4.95 6.13 -27.12
C THR A 153 -5.88 4.97 -27.52
N ASP A 154 -5.65 4.34 -28.68
CA ASP A 154 -6.43 3.15 -29.07
C ASP A 154 -6.24 1.97 -28.11
N ASN A 155 -5.07 1.88 -27.48
CA ASN A 155 -4.72 0.80 -26.57
C ASN A 155 -4.91 1.17 -25.10
N ILE A 156 -4.83 2.45 -24.72
CA ILE A 156 -5.01 2.92 -23.34
C ILE A 156 -6.45 3.40 -23.11
N GLN A 157 -7.18 2.69 -22.26
CA GLN A 157 -8.47 3.13 -21.73
C GLN A 157 -8.29 3.65 -20.30
N PHE A 158 -8.59 4.93 -20.08
CA PHE A 158 -8.63 5.53 -18.76
C PHE A 158 -10.02 5.42 -18.12
N LEU A 159 -10.05 5.12 -16.83
CA LEU A 159 -11.25 5.06 -15.99
C LEU A 159 -11.09 5.95 -14.74
N ASP A 160 -12.09 6.78 -14.48
CA ASP A 160 -12.27 7.52 -13.21
C ASP A 160 -12.76 6.55 -12.12
N LEU A 161 -11.84 5.68 -11.70
CA LEU A 161 -12.14 4.58 -10.79
C LEU A 161 -10.89 4.21 -9.99
N GLY A 162 -11.02 4.12 -8.67
CA GLY A 162 -10.02 3.50 -7.80
C GLY A 162 -10.31 2.03 -7.52
N VAL A 163 -9.29 1.30 -7.07
CA VAL A 163 -9.45 -0.04 -6.50
C VAL A 163 -9.49 0.05 -4.98
N GLY A 164 -10.36 -0.73 -4.34
CA GLY A 164 -10.49 -0.70 -2.89
C GLY A 164 -11.17 -1.94 -2.32
N LYS A 165 -11.39 -1.91 -1.00
CA LYS A 165 -11.95 -3.04 -0.26
C LYS A 165 -13.39 -3.36 -0.68
N GLU A 166 -14.19 -2.36 -1.02
CA GLU A 166 -15.59 -2.54 -1.39
C GLU A 166 -16.02 -1.52 -2.43
N ARG A 167 -17.07 -1.86 -3.19
CA ARG A 167 -17.64 -0.97 -4.19
C ARG A 167 -18.37 0.19 -3.53
N GLY A 168 -18.07 1.40 -3.96
CA GLY A 168 -18.78 2.58 -3.46
C GLY A 168 -18.01 3.87 -3.70
N TYR A 169 -18.13 4.79 -2.74
CA TYR A 169 -17.38 6.02 -2.71
C TYR A 169 -16.51 6.06 -1.46
N GLN A 170 -15.25 6.43 -1.61
CA GLN A 170 -14.31 6.62 -0.51
C GLN A 170 -13.83 8.06 -0.46
N ASN A 171 -13.63 8.54 0.77
CA ASN A 171 -13.02 9.84 1.01
C ASN A 171 -11.50 9.69 0.92
N ILE A 172 -10.90 10.22 -0.13
CA ILE A 172 -9.45 10.29 -0.33
C ILE A 172 -8.97 11.72 -0.12
N THR A 173 -7.77 11.87 0.43
CA THR A 173 -7.17 13.19 0.67
C THR A 173 -6.15 13.50 -0.41
N ILE A 174 -6.42 14.50 -1.23
CA ILE A 174 -5.53 14.99 -2.29
C ILE A 174 -5.18 16.43 -1.95
N ASN A 175 -3.89 16.79 -1.82
CA ASN A 175 -3.46 18.16 -1.52
C ASN A 175 -4.19 18.80 -0.32
N LYS A 176 -4.42 18.02 0.75
CA LYS A 176 -5.18 18.41 1.97
C LYS A 176 -6.68 18.66 1.76
N GLN A 177 -7.22 18.32 0.60
CA GLN A 177 -8.65 18.36 0.31
C GLN A 177 -9.22 16.94 0.30
N VAL A 178 -10.39 16.77 0.88
CA VAL A 178 -11.09 15.48 0.86
C VAL A 178 -11.99 15.42 -0.37
N VAL A 179 -11.74 14.43 -1.22
CA VAL A 179 -12.50 14.15 -2.44
C VAL A 179 -13.20 12.80 -2.29
N LYS A 180 -14.43 12.72 -2.78
CA LYS A 180 -15.15 11.45 -2.88
C LYS A 180 -14.78 10.75 -4.19
N ALA A 181 -13.88 9.80 -4.11
CA ALA A 181 -13.54 8.94 -5.24
C ALA A 181 -14.50 7.77 -5.37
N LYS A 182 -14.84 7.43 -6.61
CA LYS A 182 -15.50 6.16 -6.91
C LYS A 182 -14.47 5.04 -6.85
N VAL A 183 -14.82 3.96 -6.16
CA VAL A 183 -13.97 2.77 -6.05
C VAL A 183 -14.77 1.49 -6.32
N ASP A 184 -14.08 0.44 -6.74
CA ASP A 184 -14.63 -0.91 -6.86
C ASP A 184 -13.66 -1.96 -6.32
N THR A 185 -14.16 -3.17 -6.05
CA THR A 185 -13.30 -4.30 -5.67
C THR A 185 -12.48 -4.77 -6.86
N TYR A 186 -11.36 -5.45 -6.62
CA TYR A 186 -10.55 -5.97 -7.71
C TYR A 186 -11.37 -6.88 -8.64
N GLN A 187 -12.15 -7.79 -8.06
CA GLN A 187 -13.10 -8.63 -8.81
C GLN A 187 -14.11 -7.81 -9.62
N GLY A 188 -14.68 -6.76 -9.03
CA GLY A 188 -15.65 -5.88 -9.68
C GLY A 188 -15.08 -5.19 -10.90
N ILE A 189 -13.82 -4.73 -10.80
CA ILE A 189 -13.06 -4.13 -11.92
C ILE A 189 -12.86 -5.15 -13.03
N LEU A 190 -12.34 -6.35 -12.72
CA LEU A 190 -12.15 -7.39 -13.72
C LEU A 190 -13.45 -7.78 -14.43
N HIS A 191 -14.56 -7.86 -13.69
CA HIS A 191 -15.88 -8.15 -14.25
C HIS A 191 -16.38 -7.02 -15.15
N ARG A 192 -16.24 -5.75 -14.72
CA ARG A 192 -16.62 -4.57 -15.51
C ARG A 192 -15.87 -4.52 -16.85
N LEU A 193 -14.60 -4.89 -16.82
CA LEU A 193 -13.71 -4.89 -17.99
C LEU A 193 -13.88 -6.15 -18.87
N GLY A 194 -14.60 -7.18 -18.40
CA GLY A 194 -14.78 -8.43 -19.12
C GLY A 194 -13.52 -9.32 -19.17
N ILE A 195 -12.57 -9.09 -18.27
CA ILE A 195 -11.23 -9.72 -18.27
C ILE A 195 -11.01 -10.69 -17.10
N LEU A 196 -12.07 -11.16 -16.43
CA LEU A 196 -11.98 -12.03 -15.24
C LEU A 196 -11.10 -13.27 -15.44
N ASN A 197 -11.07 -13.82 -16.66
CA ASN A 197 -10.29 -15.01 -17.03
C ASN A 197 -9.05 -14.67 -17.87
N SER A 198 -8.71 -13.39 -18.05
CA SER A 198 -7.55 -12.99 -18.83
C SER A 198 -6.28 -13.09 -17.99
N THR A 199 -5.15 -13.36 -18.65
CA THR A 199 -3.84 -13.19 -18.04
C THR A 199 -3.49 -11.70 -18.04
N ILE A 200 -3.05 -11.19 -16.89
CA ILE A 200 -2.57 -9.82 -16.74
C ILE A 200 -1.05 -9.88 -16.72
N ASP A 201 -0.41 -9.28 -17.71
CA ASP A 201 1.05 -9.29 -17.87
C ASP A 201 1.74 -8.39 -16.87
N TYR A 202 1.09 -7.30 -16.47
CA TYR A 202 1.60 -6.40 -15.45
C TYR A 202 0.46 -5.71 -14.69
N MET A 203 0.60 -5.64 -13.38
CA MET A 203 -0.24 -4.81 -12.53
C MET A 203 0.63 -3.78 -11.80
N LYS A 204 0.44 -2.50 -12.11
CA LYS A 204 1.02 -1.37 -11.36
C LYS A 204 0.03 -0.95 -10.27
N LEU A 205 0.50 -0.86 -9.03
CA LEU A 205 -0.26 -0.43 -7.85
C LEU A 205 0.50 0.69 -7.13
N ASP A 206 0.10 1.91 -7.38
CA ASP A 206 0.71 3.11 -6.81
C ASP A 206 -0.40 4.07 -6.37
N ILE A 207 -1.09 3.73 -5.27
CA ILE A 207 -2.41 4.28 -4.92
C ILE A 207 -2.42 4.94 -3.54
N GLU A 208 -1.27 5.46 -3.12
CA GLU A 208 -1.10 6.38 -1.98
C GLU A 208 -1.72 5.86 -0.67
N GLY A 209 -1.53 4.56 -0.40
CA GLY A 209 -1.94 3.91 0.85
C GLY A 209 -3.16 3.00 0.74
N ALA A 210 -3.90 3.06 -0.37
CA ALA A 210 -5.02 2.15 -0.64
C ALA A 210 -4.53 0.73 -1.01
N GLU A 211 -3.20 0.50 -1.10
CA GLU A 211 -2.63 -0.82 -1.35
C GLU A 211 -3.10 -1.86 -0.33
N LEU A 212 -3.22 -1.47 0.95
CA LEU A 212 -3.69 -2.37 2.01
C LEU A 212 -5.15 -2.79 1.80
N ASP A 213 -5.99 -1.92 1.24
CA ASP A 213 -7.39 -2.22 0.96
C ASP A 213 -7.53 -3.15 -0.25
N PHE A 214 -6.70 -2.94 -1.28
CA PHE A 214 -6.57 -3.89 -2.39
C PHE A 214 -6.09 -5.25 -1.90
N LEU A 215 -4.99 -5.32 -1.14
CA LEU A 215 -4.42 -6.59 -0.66
C LEU A 215 -5.40 -7.32 0.26
N ASP A 216 -6.11 -6.61 1.14
CA ASP A 216 -7.16 -7.17 1.99
C ASP A 216 -8.28 -7.83 1.16
N ASP A 217 -8.75 -7.18 0.09
CA ASP A 217 -9.74 -7.76 -0.84
C ASP A 217 -9.17 -8.94 -1.62
N ALA A 218 -8.12 -8.69 -2.40
CA ALA A 218 -7.63 -9.61 -3.40
C ALA A 218 -7.08 -10.90 -2.77
N ILE A 219 -6.37 -10.80 -1.64
CA ILE A 219 -5.81 -11.98 -0.97
C ILE A 219 -6.85 -12.66 -0.09
N THR A 220 -7.61 -11.91 0.71
CA THR A 220 -8.49 -12.52 1.73
C THR A 220 -9.75 -13.11 1.11
N ARG A 221 -10.34 -12.43 0.12
CA ARG A 221 -11.64 -12.83 -0.47
C ARG A 221 -11.48 -13.56 -1.79
N TRP A 222 -10.53 -13.14 -2.62
CA TRP A 222 -10.45 -13.61 -4.01
C TRP A 222 -9.03 -14.05 -4.45
N PRO A 223 -8.29 -14.86 -3.66
CA PRO A 223 -6.88 -15.14 -3.93
C PRO A 223 -6.63 -15.80 -5.31
N HIS A 224 -7.60 -16.56 -5.82
CA HIS A 224 -7.51 -17.17 -7.15
C HIS A 224 -7.45 -16.16 -8.30
N LEU A 225 -7.96 -14.94 -8.12
CA LEU A 225 -7.87 -13.88 -9.15
C LEU A 225 -6.44 -13.35 -9.31
N LEU A 226 -5.58 -13.56 -8.31
CA LEU A 226 -4.16 -13.23 -8.40
C LEU A 226 -3.38 -14.24 -9.25
N HIS A 227 -3.91 -15.46 -9.44
CA HIS A 227 -3.19 -16.53 -10.15
C HIS A 227 -2.90 -16.19 -11.61
N ASN A 228 -3.72 -15.33 -12.21
CA ASN A 228 -3.61 -14.91 -13.60
C ASN A 228 -2.72 -13.67 -13.80
N ILE A 229 -2.14 -13.11 -12.74
CA ILE A 229 -1.23 -11.97 -12.84
C ILE A 229 0.21 -12.49 -12.92
N LYS A 230 0.97 -12.09 -13.94
CA LYS A 230 2.38 -12.47 -14.09
C LYS A 230 3.28 -11.74 -13.11
N GLN A 231 3.08 -10.45 -12.91
CA GLN A 231 3.88 -9.64 -12.00
C GLN A 231 3.11 -8.42 -11.51
N ILE A 232 3.47 -7.99 -10.30
CA ILE A 232 2.90 -6.85 -9.60
C ILE A 232 4.04 -5.90 -9.25
N GLY A 233 4.02 -4.71 -9.83
CA GLY A 233 4.81 -3.58 -9.36
C GLY A 233 3.97 -2.77 -8.38
N ILE A 234 4.41 -2.64 -7.13
CA ILE A 234 3.65 -2.00 -6.07
C ILE A 234 4.52 -1.01 -5.30
N GLU A 235 4.01 0.21 -5.10
CA GLU A 235 4.57 1.17 -4.16
C GLU A 235 3.82 1.04 -2.82
N ILE A 236 4.51 0.69 -1.74
CA ILE A 236 3.87 0.50 -0.43
C ILE A 236 4.10 1.65 0.54
N HIS A 237 3.05 2.02 1.27
CA HIS A 237 3.07 3.16 2.20
C HIS A 237 2.93 2.75 3.68
N THR A 238 4.04 2.46 4.35
CA THR A 238 4.08 2.02 5.77
C THR A 238 4.01 3.17 6.78
N SER A 239 4.29 4.41 6.36
CA SER A 239 4.45 5.58 7.24
C SER A 239 5.66 5.47 8.19
N LYS A 240 6.03 6.56 8.87
CA LYS A 240 7.22 6.58 9.74
C LYS A 240 6.95 5.94 11.09
N LEU A 241 7.81 5.02 11.53
CA LEU A 241 7.82 4.44 12.89
C LEU A 241 8.40 5.42 13.94
N LYS A 242 7.94 6.67 13.98
CA LYS A 242 8.41 7.68 14.93
C LYS A 242 7.30 8.59 15.43
N GLY A 243 7.45 9.08 16.66
CA GLY A 243 6.50 10.04 17.25
C GLY A 243 5.07 9.51 17.28
N LYS A 244 4.10 10.37 16.98
CA LYS A 244 2.65 10.07 17.09
C LYS A 244 2.16 9.02 16.09
N SER A 245 2.90 8.74 15.02
CA SER A 245 2.52 7.73 14.00
C SER A 245 3.03 6.33 14.30
N LYS A 246 3.83 6.11 15.35
CA LYS A 246 4.46 4.80 15.63
C LYS A 246 3.45 3.64 15.65
N LYS A 247 2.33 3.80 16.38
CA LYS A 247 1.31 2.76 16.52
C LYS A 247 0.61 2.44 15.18
N SER A 248 0.20 3.46 14.44
CA SER A 248 -0.47 3.25 13.15
C SER A 248 0.49 2.69 12.09
N ALA A 249 1.75 3.13 12.09
CA ALA A 249 2.78 2.58 11.21
C ALA A 249 3.06 1.11 11.53
N TRP A 250 3.14 0.74 12.81
CA TRP A 250 3.31 -0.66 13.22
C TRP A 250 2.14 -1.54 12.75
N GLN A 251 0.90 -1.07 12.88
CA GLN A 251 -0.28 -1.78 12.37
C GLN A 251 -0.24 -1.98 10.85
N LYS A 252 0.25 -0.99 10.09
CA LYS A 252 0.44 -1.12 8.64
C LYS A 252 1.52 -2.16 8.32
N ILE A 253 2.64 -2.13 9.02
CA ILE A 253 3.73 -3.11 8.87
C ILE A 253 3.23 -4.53 9.14
N LEU A 254 2.46 -4.76 10.21
CA LEU A 254 1.88 -6.07 10.50
C LEU A 254 0.97 -6.58 9.38
N LYS A 255 0.19 -5.70 8.76
CA LYS A 255 -0.66 -6.05 7.61
C LYS A 255 0.19 -6.39 6.38
N PHE A 256 1.15 -5.54 6.01
CA PHE A 256 2.03 -5.82 4.87
C PHE A 256 2.84 -7.10 5.06
N TRP A 257 3.38 -7.34 6.26
CA TRP A 257 4.03 -8.60 6.63
C TRP A 257 3.12 -9.80 6.36
N THR A 258 1.89 -9.74 6.82
CA THR A 258 0.89 -10.78 6.61
C THR A 258 0.61 -11.00 5.12
N TYR A 259 0.35 -9.92 4.38
CA TYR A 259 0.00 -9.99 2.96
C TYR A 259 1.16 -10.44 2.08
N PHE A 260 2.39 -10.04 2.34
CA PHE A 260 3.55 -10.52 1.57
C PHE A 260 3.81 -12.00 1.78
N HIS A 261 3.64 -12.53 3.00
CA HIS A 261 3.71 -13.97 3.21
C HIS A 261 2.56 -14.74 2.54
N GLN A 262 1.35 -14.17 2.52
CA GLN A 262 0.24 -14.76 1.77
C GLN A 262 0.47 -14.72 0.26
N LEU A 263 1.03 -13.64 -0.28
CA LEU A 263 1.45 -13.54 -1.68
C LEU A 263 2.51 -14.60 -2.02
N GLN A 264 3.46 -14.88 -1.13
CA GLN A 264 4.40 -16.00 -1.28
C GLN A 264 3.72 -17.36 -1.34
N CYS A 265 2.71 -17.58 -0.50
CA CYS A 265 1.87 -18.78 -0.59
C CYS A 265 1.14 -18.86 -1.93
N GLU A 266 0.72 -17.71 -2.47
CA GLU A 266 0.20 -17.54 -3.81
C GLU A 266 1.30 -17.41 -4.88
N LYS A 267 2.50 -17.96 -4.65
CA LYS A 267 3.63 -18.05 -5.58
C LYS A 267 4.17 -16.73 -6.13
N PHE A 268 3.82 -15.61 -5.52
CA PHE A 268 4.49 -14.33 -5.77
C PHE A 268 5.79 -14.27 -4.97
N GLN A 269 6.90 -13.94 -5.63
CA GLN A 269 8.20 -13.79 -4.98
C GLN A 269 8.78 -12.42 -5.29
N LEU A 270 9.46 -11.86 -4.29
CA LEU A 270 10.17 -10.60 -4.43
C LEU A 270 11.40 -10.77 -5.33
N VAL A 271 11.50 -9.95 -6.37
CA VAL A 271 12.70 -9.88 -7.25
C VAL A 271 13.49 -8.61 -7.08
N TRP A 272 12.82 -7.53 -6.70
CA TRP A 272 13.45 -6.22 -6.57
C TRP A 272 12.64 -5.33 -5.63
N SER A 273 13.37 -4.48 -4.90
CA SER A 273 12.80 -3.50 -3.99
C SER A 273 13.80 -2.36 -3.82
N VAL A 274 13.30 -1.13 -3.78
CA VAL A 274 14.09 0.03 -3.39
C VAL A 274 13.30 0.92 -2.45
N ALA A 275 13.99 1.50 -1.48
CA ALA A 275 13.42 2.52 -0.63
C ALA A 275 13.22 3.81 -1.43
N ASN A 276 12.02 4.39 -1.35
CA ASN A 276 11.78 5.73 -1.89
C ASN A 276 12.59 6.74 -1.05
N ASP A 277 13.52 7.46 -1.69
CA ASP A 277 14.53 8.30 -1.04
C ASP A 277 14.10 9.74 -0.78
N VAL A 278 12.83 10.06 -1.07
CA VAL A 278 12.26 11.38 -0.77
C VAL A 278 12.37 11.64 0.73
N SER A 279 12.96 12.78 1.10
CA SER A 279 13.25 13.13 2.50
C SER A 279 12.03 13.09 3.44
N SER A 280 10.83 13.35 2.90
CA SER A 280 9.56 13.23 3.63
C SER A 280 9.19 11.80 3.97
N ASN A 281 9.82 10.79 3.38
CA ASN A 281 9.62 9.36 3.65
C ASN A 281 10.70 8.79 4.57
N LEU A 282 11.91 9.33 4.54
CA LEU A 282 13.05 8.82 5.31
C LEU A 282 12.95 9.03 6.84
N TYR A 283 13.45 8.05 7.60
CA TYR A 283 13.61 8.11 9.06
C TYR A 283 14.72 7.16 9.55
N GLN A 284 15.17 7.36 10.79
CA GLN A 284 16.14 6.46 11.45
C GLN A 284 15.39 5.43 12.30
N LEU A 285 15.81 4.18 12.21
CA LEU A 285 15.32 3.05 13.01
C LEU A 285 16.50 2.14 13.32
N ASN A 286 16.75 1.84 14.59
CA ASN A 286 17.83 0.94 15.04
C ASN A 286 19.22 1.24 14.44
N GLY A 287 19.51 2.54 14.22
CA GLY A 287 20.79 2.99 13.65
C GLY A 287 20.90 2.91 12.13
N GLN A 288 19.82 2.50 11.44
CA GLN A 288 19.74 2.43 9.98
C GLN A 288 18.74 3.44 9.42
N GLN A 289 19.06 4.01 8.26
CA GLN A 289 18.13 4.84 7.52
C GLN A 289 17.10 3.93 6.83
N ARG A 290 15.82 4.15 7.12
CA ARG A 290 14.68 3.44 6.53
C ARG A 290 13.77 4.43 5.80
N SER A 291 12.96 3.92 4.88
CA SER A 291 11.88 4.68 4.26
C SER A 291 10.51 4.22 4.74
N GLY A 292 9.56 5.15 4.78
CA GLY A 292 8.14 4.84 4.96
C GLY A 292 7.45 4.41 3.66
N CYS A 293 8.20 4.40 2.56
CA CYS A 293 7.74 4.08 1.22
C CYS A 293 8.76 3.22 0.46
N TYR A 294 8.31 2.17 -0.23
CA TYR A 294 9.15 1.26 -1.03
C TYR A 294 8.49 0.95 -2.36
N GLU A 295 9.29 0.96 -3.41
CA GLU A 295 8.93 0.46 -4.73
C GLU A 295 9.34 -1.01 -4.83
N ILE A 296 8.41 -1.88 -5.17
CA ILE A 296 8.58 -3.32 -5.08
C ILE A 296 8.13 -3.98 -6.39
N LEU A 297 8.89 -4.96 -6.87
CA LEU A 297 8.47 -5.86 -7.94
C LEU A 297 8.34 -7.29 -7.40
N LEU A 298 7.14 -7.85 -7.57
CA LEU A 298 6.82 -9.24 -7.31
C LEU A 298 6.54 -9.97 -8.63
N ILE A 299 7.06 -11.18 -8.78
CA ILE A 299 6.74 -12.05 -9.92
C ILE A 299 5.98 -13.29 -9.47
N ASN A 300 5.05 -13.77 -10.29
CA ASN A 300 4.32 -15.00 -10.05
C ASN A 300 5.06 -16.18 -10.68
N GLN A 301 5.62 -17.05 -9.83
CA GLN A 301 6.42 -18.19 -10.27
C GLN A 301 5.66 -19.19 -11.14
N ARG A 302 4.31 -19.18 -11.13
CA ARG A 302 3.50 -20.05 -12.00
C ARG A 302 3.77 -19.83 -13.49
N PHE A 303 4.29 -18.65 -13.86
CA PHE A 303 4.58 -18.29 -15.25
C PHE A 303 6.04 -18.49 -15.63
N LEU A 304 6.93 -18.82 -14.69
CA LEU A 304 8.32 -19.11 -15.02
C LEU A 304 8.40 -20.47 -15.73
N SER A 305 9.12 -20.49 -16.85
CA SER A 305 9.33 -21.72 -17.62
C SER A 305 10.29 -22.64 -16.85
N GLY A 306 9.77 -23.71 -16.21
CA GLY A 306 10.59 -24.78 -15.62
C GLY A 306 10.58 -24.91 -14.09
N SER A 307 9.50 -24.52 -13.40
CA SER A 307 9.28 -24.86 -11.97
C SER A 307 8.48 -26.14 -11.78
#